data_AF-A0A836UT35-F1
#
_entry.id   AF-A0A836UT35-F1
#
_cell.length_a   1.000
_cell.length_b   1.000
_cell.length_c   1.000
_cell.angle_alpha   90.00
_cell.angle_beta   90.00
_cell.angle_gamma   90.00
#
_symmetry.space_group_name_H-M   'P 1'
#
loop_
_entity.id
_entity.type
_entity.pdbx_description
1 polymer ?
#
loop_
_entity_poly.entity_id
_entity_poly.type
_entity_poly.pdbx_seq_one_letter_code
_entity_poly.pdbx_strand_id
1 'polypeptide(L)'
;MGSPIYDLGSVQHVSAIDWTADTPVATLVEIRSRTGNLLDEQYIFQDKNGKQVTEKKYAKLIPSFKGAIDTIRTPGADWSNWSRAYETSGQVFLSPGPRRYVQLDARILSEAPYNAATFDDIILEFNNPLAQATAAEVFPNQAPPGKMSQFTYYLRSDIDASSRGFDQIQLTSTAGARFRAVRSAGETLTATVEEIEHGFKIHLDTPVQRSTLVEIDFESTLYFNQTRFDAFLFNSGLSETVRQPVDSGDAETAISSNQVFVSLPNNQQLFSDLSLSSPVLTPNGDGISDHLQIEFDLLKVLSPRPVVIGVYDLSGRQIALISDAAATASRQRLAWDGRDTQGRTVAPGVYILRISVEGDALTRSESRLISVAY
;
A
#
# COMPACT_ATOMS: atom_id res chain seq x y z
N MET A 1 -10.47 4.92 27.12
CA MET A 1 -9.65 5.55 28.18
C MET A 1 -8.26 5.64 27.60
N GLY A 2 -7.70 6.84 27.55
CA GLY A 2 -6.35 7.05 27.06
C GLY A 2 -5.34 6.61 28.12
N SER A 3 -4.34 5.85 27.71
CA SER A 3 -3.16 5.57 28.54
C SER A 3 -2.38 6.86 28.80
N PRO A 4 -1.49 6.90 29.81
CA PRO A 4 -0.42 7.89 29.81
C PRO A 4 0.43 7.77 28.53
N ILE A 5 1.25 8.79 28.28
CA ILE A 5 2.27 8.70 27.25
C ILE A 5 3.38 7.78 27.75
N TYR A 6 3.62 6.70 27.02
CA TYR A 6 4.72 5.78 27.28
C TYR A 6 5.97 6.27 26.56
N ASP A 7 7.06 6.46 27.30
CA ASP A 7 8.39 6.72 26.78
C ASP A 7 9.13 5.40 26.62
N LEU A 8 9.48 5.03 25.39
CA LEU A 8 10.24 3.82 25.09
C LEU A 8 11.75 3.99 25.36
N GLY A 9 12.17 5.13 25.92
CA GLY A 9 13.54 5.46 26.31
C GLY A 9 14.39 6.01 25.15
N SER A 10 14.13 5.53 23.94
CA SER A 10 14.74 6.00 22.68
C SER A 10 13.74 5.85 21.54
N VAL A 11 14.13 6.23 20.32
CA VAL A 11 13.40 5.82 19.11
C VAL A 11 13.44 4.28 19.03
N GLN A 12 12.26 3.67 18.94
CA GLN A 12 12.08 2.23 18.91
C GLN A 12 11.10 1.87 17.78
N HIS A 13 11.23 0.67 17.24
CA HIS A 13 10.27 0.11 16.31
C HIS A 13 9.35 -0.83 17.09
N VAL A 14 8.09 -0.43 17.25
CA VAL A 14 7.05 -1.30 17.82
C VAL A 14 6.53 -2.18 16.68
N SER A 15 6.72 -3.49 16.80
CA SER A 15 6.37 -4.47 15.75
C SER A 15 4.94 -4.96 15.87
N ALA A 16 4.47 -5.20 17.09
CA ALA A 16 3.17 -5.80 17.35
C ALA A 16 2.56 -5.28 18.66
N ILE A 17 1.24 -5.45 18.75
CA ILE A 17 0.49 -5.27 19.99
C ILE A 17 -0.31 -6.54 20.28
N ASP A 18 -0.18 -7.00 21.52
CA ASP A 18 -0.90 -8.13 22.07
C ASP A 18 -1.75 -7.69 23.24
N TRP A 19 -2.88 -8.35 23.43
CA TRP A 19 -3.72 -8.12 24.59
C TRP A 19 -4.51 -9.35 25.00
N THR A 20 -4.75 -9.45 26.30
CA THR A 20 -5.63 -10.45 26.89
C THR A 20 -6.91 -9.77 27.38
N ALA A 21 -8.05 -10.25 26.90
CA ALA A 21 -9.37 -9.75 27.29
C ALA A 21 -10.40 -10.89 27.34
N ASP A 22 -11.30 -10.83 28.32
CA ASP A 22 -12.53 -11.63 28.33
C ASP A 22 -13.64 -10.79 27.72
N THR A 23 -14.20 -11.24 26.59
CA THR A 23 -15.27 -10.55 25.86
C THR A 23 -16.53 -11.42 25.80
N PRO A 24 -17.37 -11.40 26.86
CA PRO A 24 -18.67 -12.06 26.85
C PRO A 24 -19.56 -11.57 25.68
N VAL A 25 -20.62 -12.33 25.38
CA VAL A 25 -21.58 -11.99 24.31
C VAL A 25 -22.06 -10.54 24.44
N ALA A 26 -22.10 -9.85 23.29
CA ALA A 26 -22.50 -8.44 23.16
C ALA A 26 -21.58 -7.44 23.88
N THR A 27 -20.30 -7.80 24.05
CA THR A 27 -19.24 -6.90 24.52
C THR A 27 -18.08 -6.84 23.53
N LEU A 28 -17.34 -5.73 23.53
CA LEU A 28 -16.20 -5.50 22.65
C LEU A 28 -15.11 -4.72 23.39
N VAL A 29 -13.85 -5.05 23.08
CA VAL A 29 -12.69 -4.22 23.42
C VAL A 29 -12.13 -3.64 22.13
N GLU A 30 -12.11 -2.31 22.02
CA GLU A 30 -11.39 -1.61 20.96
C GLU A 30 -10.09 -1.03 21.50
N ILE A 31 -8.97 -1.32 20.83
CA ILE A 31 -7.68 -0.69 21.11
C ILE A 31 -7.27 0.14 19.89
N ARG A 32 -6.72 1.32 20.13
CA ARG A 32 -6.09 2.18 19.12
C ARG A 32 -4.77 2.69 19.65
N SER A 33 -3.85 3.02 18.75
CA SER A 33 -2.56 3.62 19.11
C SER A 33 -2.30 4.91 18.36
N ARG A 34 -1.36 5.69 18.88
CA ARG A 34 -0.67 6.76 18.16
C ARG A 34 0.74 6.92 18.69
N THR A 35 1.60 7.53 17.89
CA THR A 35 3.03 7.64 18.19
C THR A 35 3.58 9.02 17.81
N GLY A 36 4.71 9.39 18.41
CA GLY A 36 5.42 10.63 18.12
C GLY A 36 6.79 10.70 18.77
N ASN A 37 7.56 11.75 18.48
CA ASN A 37 8.90 11.99 19.02
C ASN A 37 8.98 13.28 19.85
N LEU A 38 8.03 14.21 19.72
CA LEU A 38 8.02 15.48 20.42
C LEU A 38 6.97 15.49 21.53
N LEU A 39 7.32 16.05 22.69
CA LEU A 39 6.36 16.33 23.76
C LEU A 39 6.33 17.83 24.00
N ASP A 40 5.13 18.35 24.23
CA ASP A 40 4.96 19.68 24.79
C ASP A 40 4.98 19.55 26.32
N GLU A 41 5.95 20.21 26.94
CA GLU A 41 6.12 20.20 28.40
C GLU A 41 5.64 21.53 29.00
N GLN A 42 4.70 21.43 29.94
CA GLN A 42 4.26 22.56 30.75
C GLN A 42 4.72 22.37 32.19
N TYR A 43 5.54 23.30 32.67
CA TYR A 43 6.04 23.30 34.05
C TYR A 43 5.11 24.08 34.97
N ILE A 44 4.66 23.42 36.03
CA ILE A 44 3.88 23.99 37.12
C ILE A 44 4.82 24.13 38.32
N PHE A 45 5.24 25.37 38.59
CA PHE A 45 6.10 25.66 39.73
C PHE A 45 5.27 25.88 40.98
N GLN A 46 5.63 25.24 42.09
CA GLN A 46 4.96 25.41 43.38
C GLN A 46 5.91 26.00 44.43
N ASP A 47 5.41 26.80 45.37
CA ASP A 47 6.19 27.17 46.56
C ASP A 47 6.18 26.03 47.60
N LYS A 48 6.93 26.17 48.71
CA LYS A 48 7.02 25.17 49.78
C LYS A 48 5.67 24.78 50.42
N ASN A 49 4.61 25.56 50.21
CA ASN A 49 3.27 25.31 50.72
C ASN A 49 2.35 24.71 49.64
N GLY A 50 2.88 24.34 48.47
CA GLY A 50 2.12 23.77 47.35
C GLY A 50 1.36 24.81 46.51
N LYS A 51 1.60 26.11 46.70
CA LYS A 51 0.92 27.15 45.91
C LYS A 51 1.61 27.34 44.57
N GLN A 52 0.84 27.26 43.48
CA GLN A 52 1.35 27.54 42.14
C GLN A 52 1.87 28.98 42.03
N VAL A 53 3.07 29.12 41.47
CA VAL A 53 3.76 30.39 41.22
C VAL A 53 4.29 30.42 39.78
N THR A 54 4.57 31.60 39.26
CA THR A 54 5.23 31.72 37.94
C THR A 54 6.70 31.31 38.04
N GLU A 55 7.29 30.84 36.94
CA GLU A 55 8.71 30.50 36.87
C GLU A 55 9.61 31.64 37.38
N LYS A 56 9.35 32.88 36.93
CA LYS A 56 10.07 34.08 37.36
C LYS A 56 9.99 34.32 38.87
N LYS A 57 8.86 33.99 39.50
CA LYS A 57 8.68 34.11 40.95
C LYS A 57 9.39 32.96 41.66
N TYR A 58 9.27 31.74 41.15
CA TYR A 58 9.94 30.56 41.67
C TYR A 58 11.47 30.70 41.68
N ALA A 59 12.06 31.24 40.60
CA ALA A 59 13.49 31.49 40.49
C ALA A 59 14.05 32.43 41.57
N LYS A 60 13.23 33.35 42.08
CA LYS A 60 13.58 34.33 43.13
C LYS A 60 13.35 33.81 44.56
N LEU A 61 12.73 32.63 44.73
CA LEU A 61 12.56 32.04 46.05
C LEU A 61 13.92 31.58 46.59
N ILE A 62 14.16 31.82 47.87
CA ILE A 62 15.27 31.17 48.57
C ILE A 62 15.10 29.65 48.52
N PRO A 63 16.18 28.85 48.51
CA PRO A 63 16.10 27.40 48.28
C PRO A 63 15.09 26.67 49.19
N SER A 64 14.99 27.04 50.46
CA SER A 64 14.05 26.43 51.42
C SER A 64 12.57 26.76 51.18
N PHE A 65 12.27 27.68 50.26
CA PHE A 65 10.90 28.11 49.93
C PHE A 65 10.45 27.61 48.55
N LYS A 66 11.33 26.95 47.79
CA LYS A 66 10.99 26.27 46.55
C LYS A 66 10.26 24.96 46.85
N GLY A 67 9.10 24.76 46.24
CA GLY A 67 8.32 23.51 46.30
C GLY A 67 8.60 22.63 45.09
N ALA A 68 7.67 21.72 44.79
CA ALA A 68 7.78 20.84 43.63
C ALA A 68 7.64 21.62 42.32
N ILE A 69 8.24 21.07 41.25
CA ILE A 69 7.95 21.45 39.88
C ILE A 69 7.27 20.24 39.26
N ASP A 70 5.98 20.37 38.95
CA ASP A 70 5.26 19.33 38.23
C ASP A 70 5.38 19.59 36.73
N THR A 71 5.61 18.54 35.95
CA THR A 71 5.69 18.63 34.48
C THR A 71 4.51 17.90 33.88
N ILE A 72 3.62 18.63 33.21
CA ILE A 72 2.58 18.05 32.37
C ILE A 72 3.17 17.83 30.98
N ARG A 73 3.08 16.61 30.47
CA ARG A 73 3.53 16.23 29.13
C ARG A 73 2.33 15.95 28.26
N THR A 74 2.23 16.65 27.14
CA THR A 74 1.23 16.39 26.11
C THR A 74 1.89 16.04 24.77
N PRO A 75 1.19 15.33 23.87
CA PRO A 75 1.68 15.06 22.53
C PRO A 75 2.04 16.36 21.79
N GLY A 76 3.24 16.42 21.22
CA GLY A 76 3.68 17.55 20.39
C GLY A 76 3.18 17.46 18.94
N ALA A 77 3.73 18.34 18.10
CA ALA A 77 3.24 18.56 16.73
C ALA A 77 3.46 17.38 15.76
N ASP A 78 4.38 16.46 16.04
CA ASP A 78 4.76 15.37 15.14
C ASP A 78 3.99 14.06 15.39
N TRP A 79 3.04 14.08 16.32
CA TRP A 79 2.27 12.90 16.68
C TRP A 79 1.29 12.51 15.58
N SER A 80 1.17 11.20 15.35
CA SER A 80 0.18 10.66 14.44
C SER A 80 -1.24 10.89 14.97
N ASN A 81 -2.20 10.88 14.05
CA ASN A 81 -3.58 10.62 14.41
C ASN A 81 -3.70 9.22 15.07
N TRP A 82 -4.80 9.00 15.78
CA TRP A 82 -5.16 7.67 16.26
C TRP A 82 -5.29 6.72 15.06
N SER A 83 -4.74 5.51 15.22
CA SER A 83 -4.95 4.42 14.28
C SER A 83 -6.43 4.05 14.19
N ARG A 84 -6.77 3.24 13.18
CA ARG A 84 -7.97 2.41 13.24
C ARG A 84 -7.88 1.45 14.45
N ALA A 85 -9.02 0.88 14.83
CA ALA A 85 -9.05 -0.15 15.88
C ALA A 85 -8.28 -1.39 15.43
N TYR A 86 -7.52 -1.97 16.36
CA TYR A 86 -6.94 -3.30 16.18
C TYR A 86 -8.05 -4.35 16.14
N GLU A 87 -7.88 -5.35 15.28
CA GLU A 87 -8.88 -6.39 15.03
C GLU A 87 -8.58 -7.68 15.80
N THR A 88 -7.29 -8.01 15.97
CA THR A 88 -6.83 -9.25 16.62
C THR A 88 -5.56 -9.02 17.45
N SER A 89 -5.40 -9.76 18.56
CA SER A 89 -4.16 -9.75 19.33
C SER A 89 -3.02 -10.32 18.50
N GLY A 90 -1.82 -9.74 18.64
CA GLY A 90 -0.63 -10.11 17.86
C GLY A 90 -0.60 -9.42 16.49
N GLN A 91 -1.52 -8.48 16.24
CA GLN A 91 -1.54 -7.72 15.01
C GLN A 91 -0.35 -6.76 14.93
N VAL A 92 0.17 -6.60 13.70
CA VAL A 92 1.20 -5.59 13.40
C VAL A 92 0.76 -4.22 13.90
N PHE A 93 1.68 -3.52 14.55
CA PHE A 93 1.43 -2.19 15.09
C PHE A 93 1.03 -1.21 13.96
N LEU A 94 -0.09 -0.52 14.16
CA LEU A 94 -0.74 0.25 13.08
C LEU A 94 -0.34 1.73 13.04
N SER A 95 0.30 2.25 14.09
CA SER A 95 0.78 3.63 14.11
C SER A 95 2.17 3.76 13.48
N PRO A 96 2.51 4.92 12.89
CA PRO A 96 3.80 5.12 12.26
C PRO A 96 4.98 4.86 13.20
N GLY A 97 6.05 4.30 12.66
CA GLY A 97 7.27 3.97 13.39
C GLY A 97 8.49 4.03 12.47
N PRO A 98 9.70 4.16 13.02
CA PRO A 98 10.00 4.10 14.45
C PRO A 98 9.76 5.44 15.18
N ARG A 99 9.37 5.36 16.46
CA ARG A 99 9.05 6.53 17.30
C ARG A 99 9.44 6.29 18.76
N ARG A 100 9.66 7.36 19.52
CA ARG A 100 10.03 7.27 20.94
C ARG A 100 8.84 7.12 21.86
N TYR A 101 7.74 7.81 21.57
CA TYR A 101 6.57 7.86 22.43
C TYR A 101 5.39 7.14 21.81
N VAL A 102 4.66 6.41 22.64
CA VAL A 102 3.43 5.69 22.29
C VAL A 102 2.31 6.13 23.22
N GLN A 103 1.10 6.23 22.68
CA GLN A 103 -0.12 6.31 23.49
C GLN A 103 -1.18 5.36 22.95
N LEU A 104 -1.93 4.74 23.86
CA LEU A 104 -3.00 3.81 23.55
C LEU A 104 -4.35 4.39 24.01
N ASP A 105 -5.42 4.11 23.27
CA ASP A 105 -6.80 4.32 23.73
C ASP A 105 -7.49 2.96 23.70
N ALA A 106 -7.94 2.51 24.86
CA ALA A 106 -8.69 1.27 25.02
C ALA A 106 -10.13 1.60 25.42
N ARG A 107 -11.12 1.05 24.70
CA ARG A 107 -12.55 1.23 24.98
C ARG A 107 -13.18 -0.12 25.21
N ILE A 108 -13.88 -0.24 26.33
CA ILE A 108 -14.72 -1.38 26.65
C ILE A 108 -16.15 -0.96 26.33
N LEU A 109 -16.79 -1.70 25.44
CA LEU A 109 -18.15 -1.47 24.98
C LEU A 109 -19.01 -2.66 25.38
N SER A 110 -20.24 -2.40 25.81
CA SER A 110 -21.23 -3.43 26.10
C SER A 110 -22.61 -2.97 25.65
N GLU A 111 -23.29 -3.85 24.92
CA GLU A 111 -24.70 -3.67 24.55
C GLU A 111 -25.64 -4.41 25.52
N ALA A 112 -25.09 -5.18 26.47
CA ALA A 112 -25.84 -5.93 27.46
C ALA A 112 -25.59 -5.39 28.88
N PRO A 113 -26.64 -4.98 29.63
CA PRO A 113 -26.48 -4.24 30.89
C PRO A 113 -25.80 -5.02 32.03
N TYR A 114 -25.69 -6.35 31.91
CA TYR A 114 -25.09 -7.22 32.93
C TYR A 114 -23.84 -7.95 32.46
N ASN A 115 -23.40 -7.70 31.21
CA ASN A 115 -22.13 -8.21 30.70
C ASN A 115 -21.16 -7.03 30.57
N ALA A 116 -19.91 -7.25 30.97
CA ALA A 116 -18.83 -6.32 30.72
C ALA A 116 -17.64 -7.13 30.23
N ALA A 117 -16.97 -6.64 29.18
CA ALA A 117 -15.66 -7.18 28.87
C ALA A 117 -14.68 -6.78 29.97
N THR A 118 -13.75 -7.67 30.30
CA THR A 118 -12.62 -7.37 31.16
C THR A 118 -11.34 -7.38 30.36
N PHE A 119 -10.35 -6.68 30.90
CA PHE A 119 -9.12 -6.36 30.21
C PHE A 119 -7.96 -6.58 31.17
N ASP A 120 -7.07 -7.50 30.84
CA ASP A 120 -6.01 -7.93 31.75
C ASP A 120 -4.68 -7.22 31.44
N ASP A 121 -4.18 -7.35 30.22
CA ASP A 121 -2.88 -6.80 29.82
C ASP A 121 -2.85 -6.31 28.36
N ILE A 122 -1.96 -5.35 28.11
CA ILE A 122 -1.46 -4.98 26.77
C ILE A 122 0.04 -5.15 26.79
N ILE A 123 0.55 -5.86 25.79
CA ILE A 123 1.97 -6.04 25.56
C ILE A 123 2.30 -5.32 24.24
N LEU A 124 3.28 -4.44 24.29
CA LEU A 124 3.90 -3.85 23.10
C LEU A 124 5.23 -4.56 22.87
N GLU A 125 5.35 -5.23 21.73
CA GLU A 125 6.63 -5.77 21.29
C GLU A 125 7.39 -4.68 20.56
N PHE A 126 8.60 -4.35 21.04
CA PHE A 126 9.44 -3.36 20.39
C PHE A 126 10.91 -3.73 20.43
N ASN A 127 11.63 -3.24 19.43
CA ASN A 127 13.05 -3.46 19.23
C ASN A 127 13.72 -2.20 18.69
N ASN A 128 15.06 -2.16 18.83
CA ASN A 128 15.86 -1.15 18.16
C ASN A 128 15.48 -1.11 16.67
N PRO A 129 15.28 0.09 16.10
CA PRO A 129 14.84 0.21 14.73
C PRO A 129 15.89 -0.38 13.78
N LEU A 130 15.43 -0.88 12.63
CA LEU A 130 16.35 -1.32 11.57
C LEU A 130 17.07 -0.11 10.95
N ALA A 131 16.35 1.00 10.80
CA ALA A 131 16.87 2.32 10.45
C ALA A 131 16.11 3.39 11.25
N GLN A 132 16.79 4.46 11.71
CA GLN A 132 16.16 5.56 12.45
C GLN A 132 15.09 6.28 11.64
N ALA A 133 15.34 6.43 10.34
CA ALA A 133 14.42 7.02 9.40
C ALA A 133 14.63 6.36 8.03
N THR A 134 13.59 6.38 7.22
CA THR A 134 13.65 5.94 5.83
C THR A 134 13.00 6.98 4.94
N ALA A 135 13.46 7.07 3.70
CA ALA A 135 12.81 7.84 2.65
C ALA A 135 12.92 7.04 1.37
N ALA A 136 11.82 6.94 0.64
CA ALA A 136 11.79 6.23 -0.63
C ALA A 136 10.94 6.90 -1.71
N GLU A 137 11.35 6.66 -2.93
CA GLU A 137 10.68 7.13 -4.14
C GLU A 137 10.89 6.15 -5.30
N VAL A 138 9.94 6.16 -6.23
CA VAL A 138 10.00 5.38 -7.48
C VAL A 138 10.23 6.32 -8.65
N PHE A 139 11.10 5.91 -9.56
CA PHE A 139 11.35 6.58 -10.83
C PHE A 139 11.42 5.57 -11.99
N PRO A 140 10.93 5.91 -13.19
CA PRO A 140 10.12 7.09 -13.50
C PRO A 140 8.77 7.06 -12.76
N ASN A 141 8.27 8.23 -12.37
CA ASN A 141 7.00 8.36 -11.64
C ASN A 141 5.76 8.40 -12.57
N GLN A 142 5.98 8.25 -13.87
CA GLN A 142 4.95 8.06 -14.89
C GLN A 142 5.36 6.96 -15.87
N ALA A 143 4.40 6.15 -16.33
CA ALA A 143 4.64 5.09 -17.30
C ALA A 143 3.45 4.88 -18.25
N PRO A 144 3.69 4.38 -19.48
CA PRO A 144 2.61 4.00 -20.39
C PRO A 144 1.77 2.86 -19.79
N PRO A 145 0.44 2.91 -19.94
CA PRO A 145 -0.44 1.87 -19.41
C PRO A 145 -0.32 0.56 -20.20
N GLY A 146 -0.51 -0.58 -19.54
CA GLY A 146 -0.55 -1.90 -20.16
C GLY A 146 0.77 -2.44 -20.70
N LYS A 147 1.84 -1.63 -20.63
CA LYS A 147 3.18 -2.00 -21.13
C LYS A 147 4.11 -2.33 -19.98
N MET A 148 4.91 -3.38 -20.17
CA MET A 148 6.03 -3.69 -19.28
C MET A 148 6.99 -2.50 -19.27
N SER A 149 7.20 -1.93 -18.09
CA SER A 149 8.08 -0.77 -17.89
C SER A 149 9.11 -1.09 -16.80
N GLN A 150 10.27 -0.48 -16.90
CA GLN A 150 11.34 -0.59 -15.90
C GLN A 150 11.29 0.59 -14.94
N PHE A 151 11.56 0.30 -13.67
CA PHE A 151 11.55 1.27 -12.58
C PHE A 151 12.73 1.02 -11.65
N THR A 152 13.14 2.07 -10.96
CA THR A 152 14.06 2.01 -9.84
C THR A 152 13.36 2.53 -8.59
N TYR A 153 13.34 1.71 -7.54
CA TYR A 153 12.96 2.10 -6.20
C TYR A 153 14.21 2.59 -5.46
N TYR A 154 14.24 3.87 -5.12
CA TYR A 154 15.32 4.47 -4.33
C TYR A 154 14.93 4.41 -2.87
N LEU A 155 15.80 3.83 -2.04
CA LEU A 155 15.62 3.71 -0.60
C LEU A 155 16.82 4.34 0.09
N ARG A 156 16.60 5.47 0.76
CA ARG A 156 17.56 6.04 1.71
C ARG A 156 17.19 5.62 3.11
N SER A 157 18.17 5.10 3.84
CA SER A 157 18.02 4.74 5.25
C SER A 157 19.01 5.52 6.09
N ASP A 158 18.54 6.12 7.18
CA ASP A 158 19.41 6.70 8.19
C ASP A 158 19.69 5.67 9.29
N ILE A 159 20.96 5.31 9.45
CA ILE A 159 21.40 4.25 10.36
C ILE A 159 22.50 4.82 11.25
N ASP A 160 22.25 4.77 12.55
CA ASP A 160 23.17 5.18 13.61
C ASP A 160 23.59 3.98 14.47
N ALA A 161 24.37 4.24 15.54
CA ALA A 161 24.83 3.21 16.45
C ALA A 161 23.70 2.51 17.26
N SER A 162 22.50 3.09 17.31
CA SER A 162 21.35 2.49 17.98
C SER A 162 20.49 1.65 17.03
N SER A 163 20.73 1.76 15.73
CA SER A 163 20.04 1.00 14.67
C SER A 163 20.62 -0.40 14.55
N ARG A 164 19.77 -1.38 14.26
CA ARG A 164 20.19 -2.77 14.05
C ARG A 164 20.66 -3.05 12.62
N GLY A 165 20.26 -2.20 11.66
CA GLY A 165 20.46 -2.47 10.24
C GLY A 165 19.52 -3.55 9.71
N PHE A 166 19.56 -3.80 8.40
CA PHE A 166 18.71 -4.77 7.72
C PHE A 166 19.50 -5.52 6.65
N ASP A 167 19.10 -6.75 6.37
CA ASP A 167 19.63 -7.59 5.29
C ASP A 167 18.53 -8.09 4.37
N GLN A 168 17.28 -7.69 4.61
CA GLN A 168 16.14 -8.12 3.82
C GLN A 168 15.26 -6.93 3.46
N ILE A 169 14.85 -6.86 2.19
CA ILE A 169 13.95 -5.83 1.67
C ILE A 169 12.83 -6.50 0.90
N GLN A 170 11.60 -6.33 1.34
CA GLN A 170 10.42 -6.78 0.61
C GLN A 170 9.78 -5.60 -0.12
N LEU A 171 9.44 -5.78 -1.40
CA LEU A 171 8.71 -4.80 -2.19
C LEU A 171 7.46 -5.45 -2.79
N THR A 172 6.31 -4.81 -2.61
CA THR A 172 5.00 -5.31 -3.05
C THR A 172 4.21 -4.26 -3.82
N SER A 173 3.44 -4.69 -4.82
CA SER A 173 2.53 -3.86 -5.59
C SER A 173 1.35 -4.67 -6.12
N THR A 174 0.14 -4.10 -6.12
CA THR A 174 -1.03 -4.75 -6.73
C THR A 174 -0.87 -5.06 -8.22
N ALA A 175 0.02 -4.35 -8.94
CA ALA A 175 0.39 -4.64 -10.32
C ALA A 175 1.43 -5.77 -10.46
N GLY A 176 1.95 -6.29 -9.34
CA GLY A 176 3.13 -7.14 -9.30
C GLY A 176 4.41 -6.34 -9.58
N ALA A 177 5.54 -6.90 -9.17
CA ALA A 177 6.85 -6.38 -9.50
C ALA A 177 7.79 -7.57 -9.71
N ARG A 178 8.59 -7.52 -10.78
CA ARG A 178 9.60 -8.53 -11.08
C ARG A 178 10.98 -7.95 -10.83
N PHE A 179 11.76 -8.57 -9.96
CA PHE A 179 13.09 -8.12 -9.61
C PHE A 179 14.05 -8.13 -10.83
N ARG A 180 14.96 -7.15 -10.89
CA ARG A 180 16.06 -7.10 -11.87
C ARG A 180 17.42 -7.03 -11.21
N ALA A 181 17.65 -6.03 -10.37
CA ALA A 181 18.94 -5.81 -9.73
C ALA A 181 18.77 -5.02 -8.42
N VAL A 182 19.73 -5.19 -7.51
CA VAL A 182 19.87 -4.33 -6.35
C VAL A 182 21.29 -3.76 -6.32
N ARG A 183 21.39 -2.47 -6.02
CA ARG A 183 22.63 -1.73 -5.90
C ARG A 183 22.68 -0.93 -4.62
N SER A 184 23.88 -0.59 -4.17
CA SER A 184 24.10 0.45 -3.16
C SER A 184 25.11 1.46 -3.68
N ALA A 185 24.73 2.74 -3.67
CA ALA A 185 25.55 3.82 -4.22
C ALA A 185 26.06 3.52 -5.64
N GLY A 186 25.21 2.93 -6.49
CA GLY A 186 25.55 2.52 -7.85
C GLY A 186 26.32 1.19 -8.00
N GLU A 187 26.81 0.58 -6.92
CA GLU A 187 27.50 -0.72 -6.98
C GLU A 187 26.53 -1.88 -6.79
N THR A 188 26.63 -2.93 -7.62
CA THR A 188 25.73 -4.10 -7.52
C THR A 188 26.00 -4.90 -6.26
N LEU A 189 24.94 -5.16 -5.48
CA LEU A 189 25.01 -6.02 -4.30
C LEU A 189 24.80 -7.48 -4.68
N THR A 190 25.44 -8.40 -3.95
CA THR A 190 25.12 -9.82 -4.01
C THR A 190 23.92 -10.11 -3.11
N ALA A 191 22.91 -10.77 -3.67
CA ALA A 191 21.67 -11.07 -2.98
C ALA A 191 20.99 -12.31 -3.58
N THR A 192 20.18 -12.98 -2.77
CA THR A 192 19.19 -13.96 -3.23
C THR A 192 17.80 -13.33 -3.22
N VAL A 193 16.92 -13.77 -4.11
CA VAL A 193 15.57 -13.19 -4.25
C VAL A 193 14.52 -14.28 -4.20
N GLU A 194 13.56 -14.08 -3.31
CA GLU A 194 12.33 -14.87 -3.19
C GLU A 194 11.20 -14.12 -3.91
N GLU A 195 10.58 -14.75 -4.89
CA GLU A 195 9.36 -14.22 -5.52
C GLU A 195 8.18 -14.46 -4.56
N ILE A 196 7.43 -13.41 -4.26
CA ILE A 196 6.27 -13.48 -3.37
C ILE A 196 5.01 -13.06 -4.13
N GLU A 197 3.86 -13.23 -3.48
CA GLU A 197 2.62 -12.70 -4.04
C GLU A 197 2.76 -11.18 -4.25
N HIS A 198 2.47 -10.73 -5.47
CA HIS A 198 2.48 -9.31 -5.82
C HIS A 198 3.85 -8.60 -5.69
N GLY A 199 4.98 -9.31 -5.65
CA GLY A 199 6.30 -8.69 -5.58
C GLY A 199 7.45 -9.66 -5.29
N PHE A 200 8.46 -9.19 -4.58
CA PHE A 200 9.65 -9.99 -4.25
C PHE A 200 10.23 -9.58 -2.90
N LYS A 201 11.03 -10.48 -2.31
CA LYS A 201 11.85 -10.26 -1.13
C LYS A 201 13.32 -10.50 -1.46
N ILE A 202 14.14 -9.48 -1.26
CA ILE A 202 15.58 -9.51 -1.46
C ILE A 202 16.23 -9.90 -0.13
N HIS A 203 17.16 -10.85 -0.16
CA HIS A 203 18.03 -11.24 0.94
C HIS A 203 19.47 -10.88 0.56
N LEU A 204 20.00 -9.82 1.16
CA LEU A 204 21.34 -9.31 0.93
C LEU A 204 22.36 -10.20 1.67
N ASP A 205 23.45 -10.54 0.99
CA ASP A 205 24.53 -11.34 1.60
C ASP A 205 25.27 -10.56 2.69
N THR A 206 25.31 -9.23 2.56
CA THR A 206 25.90 -8.31 3.53
C THR A 206 24.84 -7.36 4.06
N PRO A 207 24.64 -7.26 5.39
CA PRO A 207 23.65 -6.37 5.97
C PRO A 207 24.02 -4.89 5.75
N VAL A 208 23.01 -4.06 5.53
CA VAL A 208 23.12 -2.60 5.52
C VAL A 208 23.17 -2.11 6.96
N GLN A 209 24.35 -1.66 7.39
CA GLN A 209 24.62 -1.19 8.76
C GLN A 209 25.06 0.27 8.84
N ARG A 210 25.00 1.00 7.72
CA ARG A 210 25.37 2.42 7.65
C ARG A 210 24.41 3.13 6.71
N SER A 211 24.21 4.43 6.92
CA SER A 211 23.37 5.24 6.05
C SER A 211 23.88 5.17 4.61
N THR A 212 23.01 4.71 3.70
CA THR A 212 23.33 4.54 2.29
C THR A 212 22.07 4.70 1.44
N LEU A 213 22.27 4.84 0.13
CA LEU A 213 21.23 4.71 -0.86
C LEU A 213 21.24 3.27 -1.39
N VAL A 214 20.09 2.61 -1.33
CA VAL A 214 19.84 1.33 -1.99
C VAL A 214 18.95 1.61 -3.20
N GLU A 215 19.35 1.12 -4.37
CA GLU A 215 18.57 1.21 -5.60
C GLU A 215 18.10 -0.19 -5.99
N ILE A 216 16.79 -0.36 -6.17
CA ILE A 216 16.19 -1.63 -6.57
C ILE A 216 15.55 -1.47 -7.92
N ASP A 217 16.12 -2.12 -8.94
CA ASP A 217 15.54 -2.15 -10.27
C ASP A 217 14.53 -3.29 -10.38
N PHE A 218 13.38 -2.98 -10.98
CA PHE A 218 12.32 -3.94 -11.20
C PHE A 218 11.50 -3.62 -12.45
N GLU A 219 10.70 -4.58 -12.88
CA GLU A 219 9.75 -4.45 -13.98
C GLU A 219 8.31 -4.62 -13.49
N SER A 220 7.39 -3.84 -14.05
CA SER A 220 5.96 -3.96 -13.74
C SER A 220 5.10 -3.50 -14.92
N THR A 221 3.89 -4.03 -15.04
CA THR A 221 2.88 -3.63 -16.03
C THR A 221 1.72 -2.94 -15.32
N LEU A 222 1.53 -1.65 -15.60
CA LEU A 222 0.59 -0.82 -14.85
C LEU A 222 -0.76 -0.71 -15.57
N TYR A 223 -1.84 -1.04 -14.86
CA TYR A 223 -3.22 -0.89 -15.34
C TYR A 223 -4.01 0.18 -14.57
N PHE A 224 -3.53 0.57 -13.39
CA PHE A 224 -4.20 1.54 -12.51
C PHE A 224 -3.39 2.84 -12.40
N ASN A 225 -4.10 3.95 -12.25
CA ASN A 225 -3.44 5.20 -11.90
C ASN A 225 -2.98 5.15 -10.43
N GLN A 226 -1.87 5.82 -10.12
CA GLN A 226 -1.27 5.82 -8.77
C GLN A 226 -0.99 4.41 -8.23
N THR A 227 -0.46 3.53 -9.09
CA THR A 227 -0.06 2.18 -8.66
C THR A 227 1.10 2.31 -7.68
N ARG A 228 0.90 1.83 -6.44
CA ARG A 228 1.88 1.93 -5.34
C ARG A 228 2.85 0.76 -5.35
N PHE A 229 4.07 1.03 -4.88
CA PHE A 229 5.11 0.07 -4.57
C PHE A 229 5.51 0.29 -3.10
N ASP A 230 4.97 -0.53 -2.21
CA ASP A 230 5.24 -0.40 -0.78
C ASP A 230 6.37 -1.36 -0.39
N ALA A 231 7.28 -0.90 0.47
CA ALA A 231 8.44 -1.67 0.90
C ALA A 231 8.53 -1.83 2.42
N PHE A 232 9.13 -2.94 2.86
CA PHE A 232 9.39 -3.26 4.25
C PHE A 232 10.82 -3.79 4.42
N LEU A 233 11.48 -3.37 5.49
CA LEU A 233 12.80 -3.83 5.90
C LEU A 233 12.68 -4.94 6.94
N PHE A 234 13.54 -5.94 6.84
CA PHE A 234 13.65 -7.05 7.79
C PHE A 234 15.12 -7.32 8.14
N ASN A 235 15.32 -8.00 9.25
CA ASN A 235 16.65 -8.48 9.66
C ASN A 235 16.55 -9.97 9.97
N SER A 236 17.35 -10.79 9.29
CA SER A 236 17.33 -12.26 9.45
C SER A 236 17.62 -12.75 10.87
N GLY A 237 18.26 -11.91 11.70
CA GLY A 237 18.49 -12.18 13.12
C GLY A 237 17.29 -11.90 14.02
N LEU A 238 16.15 -11.49 13.47
CA LEU A 238 14.88 -11.24 14.17
C LEU A 238 13.78 -12.18 13.66
N SER A 239 12.65 -12.20 14.37
CA SER A 239 11.43 -12.87 13.89
C SER A 239 10.94 -12.23 12.58
N GLU A 240 10.36 -13.04 11.68
CA GLU A 240 9.78 -12.58 10.41
C GLU A 240 8.60 -11.61 10.61
N THR A 241 8.01 -11.59 11.80
CA THR A 241 6.96 -10.62 12.17
C THR A 241 7.51 -9.22 12.43
N VAL A 242 8.81 -9.08 12.69
CA VAL A 242 9.47 -7.79 12.93
C VAL A 242 9.84 -7.17 11.59
N ARG A 243 9.01 -6.24 11.13
CA ARG A 243 9.18 -5.55 9.84
C ARG A 243 9.03 -4.06 10.00
N GLN A 244 10.01 -3.31 9.50
CA GLN A 244 9.93 -1.85 9.51
C GLN A 244 9.39 -1.34 8.17
N PRO A 245 8.28 -0.58 8.14
CA PRO A 245 7.80 0.03 6.91
C PRO A 245 8.82 1.06 6.39
N VAL A 246 8.87 1.20 5.07
CA VAL A 246 9.61 2.27 4.40
C VAL A 246 8.69 3.45 4.13
N ASP A 247 9.08 4.63 4.59
CA ASP A 247 8.33 5.86 4.38
C ASP A 247 8.61 6.45 3.00
N SER A 248 7.58 7.03 2.36
CA SER A 248 7.77 7.80 1.13
C SER A 248 8.46 9.14 1.42
N GLY A 249 9.41 9.54 0.58
CA GLY A 249 10.11 10.81 0.73
C GLY A 249 11.16 11.03 -0.37
N ASP A 250 11.92 12.11 -0.25
CA ASP A 250 13.07 12.42 -1.10
C ASP A 250 14.24 11.51 -0.67
N ALA A 251 14.50 10.46 -1.45
CA ALA A 251 15.55 9.48 -1.20
C ALA A 251 16.80 9.81 -2.01
N GLU A 252 16.67 10.39 -3.19
CA GLU A 252 17.79 10.82 -4.02
C GLU A 252 17.49 12.19 -4.64
N THR A 253 18.22 13.20 -4.17
CA THR A 253 18.07 14.61 -4.58
C THR A 253 18.19 14.86 -6.09
N ALA A 254 18.90 13.98 -6.81
CA ALA A 254 19.03 14.06 -8.26
C ALA A 254 17.78 13.59 -9.03
N ILE A 255 16.82 12.95 -8.35
CA ILE A 255 15.61 12.38 -8.93
C ILE A 255 14.44 13.32 -8.69
N SER A 256 13.61 13.52 -9.72
CA SER A 256 12.42 14.39 -9.65
C SER A 256 11.19 13.60 -9.19
N SER A 257 11.31 12.92 -8.06
CA SER A 257 10.22 12.20 -7.41
C SER A 257 10.34 12.36 -5.88
N ASN A 258 9.31 11.94 -5.16
CA ASN A 258 9.27 11.87 -3.69
C ASN A 258 8.13 10.93 -3.24
N GLN A 259 7.75 10.03 -4.14
CA GLN A 259 6.54 9.24 -4.05
C GLN A 259 6.86 7.80 -4.44
N VAL A 260 6.22 6.87 -3.74
CA VAL A 260 6.35 5.43 -3.98
C VAL A 260 5.26 4.88 -4.89
N PHE A 261 4.68 5.74 -5.74
CA PHE A 261 3.66 5.34 -6.71
C PHE A 261 3.95 5.89 -8.09
N VAL A 262 3.47 5.17 -9.10
CA VAL A 262 3.60 5.54 -10.51
C VAL A 262 2.24 5.91 -11.07
N SER A 263 2.20 7.04 -11.79
CA SER A 263 0.99 7.53 -12.43
C SER A 263 0.91 7.10 -13.89
N LEU A 264 -0.32 6.85 -14.36
CA LEU A 264 -0.59 6.71 -15.78
C LEU A 264 -0.82 8.11 -16.39
N PRO A 265 -0.69 8.29 -17.71
CA PRO A 265 -1.00 9.56 -18.36
C PRO A 265 -2.39 10.06 -17.98
N ASN A 266 -2.50 11.36 -17.68
CA ASN A 266 -3.76 12.00 -17.28
C ASN A 266 -4.70 12.21 -18.48
N ASN A 267 -5.19 11.10 -19.03
CA ASN A 267 -6.18 11.04 -20.09
C ASN A 267 -7.39 10.19 -19.64
N GLN A 268 -8.48 10.24 -20.40
CA GLN A 268 -9.70 9.46 -20.11
C GLN A 268 -9.73 8.11 -20.83
N GLN A 269 -8.56 7.58 -21.20
CA GLN A 269 -8.44 6.31 -21.89
C GLN A 269 -8.70 5.15 -20.92
N LEU A 270 -9.67 4.30 -21.23
CA LEU A 270 -10.00 3.07 -20.48
C LEU A 270 -9.60 1.78 -21.23
N PHE A 271 -9.26 1.90 -22.51
CA PHE A 271 -8.86 0.78 -23.37
C PHE A 271 -7.53 1.09 -24.05
N SER A 272 -6.62 0.13 -24.11
CA SER A 272 -5.36 0.21 -24.85
C SER A 272 -5.03 -1.12 -25.52
N ASP A 273 -4.15 -1.07 -26.51
CA ASP A 273 -3.59 -2.25 -27.18
C ASP A 273 -4.65 -3.29 -27.60
N LEU A 274 -5.81 -2.81 -28.08
CA LEU A 274 -6.88 -3.64 -28.65
C LEU A 274 -6.40 -4.29 -29.96
N SER A 275 -6.21 -5.60 -29.91
CA SER A 275 -5.78 -6.45 -31.02
C SER A 275 -6.73 -7.61 -31.26
N LEU A 276 -6.74 -8.08 -32.51
CA LEU A 276 -7.51 -9.21 -32.97
C LEU A 276 -6.56 -10.24 -33.58
N SER A 277 -6.79 -11.54 -33.39
CA SER A 277 -5.94 -12.59 -33.98
C SER A 277 -5.94 -12.58 -35.50
N SER A 278 -7.06 -12.18 -36.12
CA SER A 278 -7.23 -12.04 -37.56
C SER A 278 -8.22 -10.94 -37.88
N PRO A 279 -8.06 -10.20 -39.00
CA PRO A 279 -9.08 -9.27 -39.50
C PRO A 279 -10.31 -9.99 -40.09
N VAL A 280 -10.17 -11.27 -40.44
CA VAL A 280 -11.22 -12.11 -41.05
C VAL A 280 -11.43 -13.37 -40.22
N LEU A 281 -12.69 -13.64 -39.89
CA LEU A 281 -13.13 -14.89 -39.28
C LEU A 281 -13.73 -15.80 -40.36
N THR A 282 -13.32 -17.07 -40.37
CA THR A 282 -13.80 -18.09 -41.31
C THR A 282 -14.33 -19.30 -40.55
N PRO A 283 -15.55 -19.25 -39.99
CA PRO A 283 -16.11 -20.29 -39.12
C PRO A 283 -16.63 -21.49 -39.93
N ASN A 284 -15.77 -22.12 -40.72
CA ASN A 284 -16.07 -23.25 -41.60
C ASN A 284 -15.65 -24.62 -41.01
N GLY A 285 -14.93 -24.62 -39.88
CA GLY A 285 -14.50 -25.81 -39.17
C GLY A 285 -13.22 -26.47 -39.70
N ASP A 286 -12.42 -25.75 -40.50
CA ASP A 286 -11.14 -26.25 -41.03
C ASP A 286 -9.95 -26.04 -40.07
N GLY A 287 -10.18 -25.40 -38.92
CA GLY A 287 -9.20 -25.09 -37.90
C GLY A 287 -8.43 -23.79 -38.13
N ILE A 288 -8.68 -23.07 -39.24
CA ILE A 288 -8.00 -21.82 -39.60
C ILE A 288 -8.99 -20.67 -39.45
N SER A 289 -8.67 -19.71 -38.58
CA SER A 289 -9.51 -18.52 -38.33
C SER A 289 -10.98 -18.83 -37.98
N ASP A 290 -11.25 -20.03 -37.44
CA ASP A 290 -12.57 -20.43 -36.91
C ASP A 290 -12.94 -19.66 -35.64
N HIS A 291 -11.95 -19.10 -34.94
CA HIS A 291 -12.13 -18.29 -33.75
C HIS A 291 -11.36 -16.98 -33.85
N LEU A 292 -12.03 -15.89 -33.50
CA LEU A 292 -11.45 -14.56 -33.36
C LEU A 292 -11.04 -14.36 -31.91
N GLN A 293 -9.74 -14.37 -31.62
CA GLN A 293 -9.24 -13.96 -30.31
C GLN A 293 -9.21 -12.43 -30.25
N ILE A 294 -9.70 -11.90 -29.14
CA ILE A 294 -9.81 -10.47 -28.85
C ILE A 294 -8.98 -10.23 -27.60
N GLU A 295 -7.97 -9.37 -27.72
CA GLU A 295 -7.17 -8.96 -26.58
C GLU A 295 -7.14 -7.44 -26.46
N PHE A 296 -7.19 -6.92 -25.23
CA PHE A 296 -7.06 -5.50 -24.94
C PHE A 296 -6.68 -5.28 -23.48
N ASP A 297 -6.17 -4.09 -23.17
CA ASP A 297 -5.92 -3.67 -21.79
C ASP A 297 -7.09 -2.84 -21.29
N LEU A 298 -7.71 -3.28 -20.20
CA LEU A 298 -8.65 -2.47 -19.43
C LEU A 298 -7.87 -1.63 -18.43
N LEU A 299 -8.07 -0.32 -18.44
CA LEU A 299 -7.28 0.64 -17.67
C LEU A 299 -8.15 1.42 -16.69
N LYS A 300 -7.58 1.80 -15.53
CA LYS A 300 -8.17 2.75 -14.57
C LYS A 300 -9.53 2.33 -13.98
N VAL A 301 -9.89 1.04 -14.06
CA VAL A 301 -11.10 0.46 -13.47
C VAL A 301 -10.78 -0.22 -12.15
N LEU A 302 -10.86 0.53 -11.04
CA LEU A 302 -10.46 0.10 -9.68
C LEU A 302 -11.36 -0.98 -9.06
N SER A 303 -12.67 -0.87 -9.27
CA SER A 303 -13.65 -1.86 -8.79
C SER A 303 -14.23 -2.63 -9.98
N PRO A 304 -14.69 -3.89 -9.79
CA PRO A 304 -15.31 -4.65 -10.87
C PRO A 304 -16.46 -3.86 -11.52
N ARG A 305 -16.37 -3.64 -12.84
CA ARG A 305 -17.41 -2.96 -13.64
C ARG A 305 -17.87 -3.86 -14.79
N PRO A 306 -19.16 -3.83 -15.15
CA PRO A 306 -19.65 -4.54 -16.33
C PRO A 306 -18.87 -4.12 -17.58
N VAL A 307 -18.27 -5.10 -18.26
CA VAL A 307 -17.62 -4.94 -19.55
C VAL A 307 -18.43 -5.71 -20.58
N VAL A 308 -19.12 -4.96 -21.42
CA VAL A 308 -19.97 -5.52 -22.47
C VAL A 308 -19.19 -5.57 -23.76
N ILE A 309 -19.07 -6.77 -24.33
CA ILE A 309 -18.42 -7.02 -25.60
C ILE A 309 -19.45 -7.62 -26.53
N GLY A 310 -19.86 -6.86 -27.54
CA GLY A 310 -20.89 -7.26 -28.48
C GLY A 310 -20.41 -7.18 -29.92
N VAL A 311 -21.02 -8.00 -30.76
CA VAL A 311 -20.89 -7.95 -32.22
C VAL A 311 -22.18 -7.42 -32.80
N TYR A 312 -22.07 -6.43 -33.67
CA TYR A 312 -23.20 -5.70 -34.25
C TYR A 312 -23.12 -5.75 -35.77
N ASP A 313 -24.26 -5.77 -36.44
CA ASP A 313 -24.30 -5.50 -37.88
C ASP A 313 -24.15 -4.00 -38.16
N LEU A 314 -24.00 -3.62 -39.43
CA LEU A 314 -23.82 -2.21 -39.83
C LEU A 314 -25.06 -1.34 -39.57
N SER A 315 -26.21 -1.92 -39.24
CA SER A 315 -27.40 -1.18 -38.79
C SER A 315 -27.37 -0.85 -37.30
N GLY A 316 -26.38 -1.37 -36.56
CA GLY A 316 -26.25 -1.23 -35.12
C GLY A 316 -27.06 -2.26 -34.33
N ARG A 317 -27.63 -3.28 -34.98
CA ARG A 317 -28.32 -4.37 -34.28
C ARG A 317 -27.30 -5.35 -33.73
N GLN A 318 -27.42 -5.68 -32.44
CA GLN A 318 -26.56 -6.67 -31.80
C GLN A 318 -26.89 -8.07 -32.31
N ILE A 319 -25.87 -8.75 -32.84
CA ILE A 319 -25.95 -10.10 -33.40
C ILE A 319 -25.41 -11.14 -32.40
N ALA A 320 -24.37 -10.78 -31.65
CA ALA A 320 -23.80 -11.64 -30.63
C ALA A 320 -23.41 -10.84 -29.37
N LEU A 321 -23.44 -11.50 -28.22
CA LEU A 321 -22.85 -11.02 -26.96
C LEU A 321 -21.72 -11.98 -26.61
N ILE A 322 -20.49 -11.47 -26.62
CA ILE A 322 -19.28 -12.25 -26.31
C ILE A 322 -19.06 -12.28 -24.80
N SER A 323 -19.24 -11.14 -24.14
CA SER A 323 -19.12 -11.04 -22.69
C SER A 323 -19.98 -9.90 -22.15
N ASP A 324 -20.52 -10.13 -20.97
CA ASP A 324 -21.16 -9.14 -20.10
C ASP A 324 -20.82 -9.53 -18.66
N ALA A 325 -19.54 -9.35 -18.33
CA ALA A 325 -18.98 -9.75 -17.05
C ALA A 325 -18.32 -8.57 -16.38
N ALA A 326 -18.35 -8.55 -15.04
CA ALA A 326 -17.62 -7.56 -14.28
C ALA A 326 -16.12 -7.83 -14.40
N ALA A 327 -15.35 -6.82 -14.80
CA ALA A 327 -13.89 -6.88 -14.85
C ALA A 327 -13.24 -5.65 -14.20
N THR A 328 -12.00 -5.83 -13.78
CA THR A 328 -11.11 -4.80 -13.24
C THR A 328 -9.95 -4.54 -14.21
N ALA A 329 -9.22 -3.44 -14.01
CA ALA A 329 -8.11 -3.09 -14.88
C ALA A 329 -7.07 -4.22 -14.95
N SER A 330 -6.81 -4.71 -16.17
CA SER A 330 -5.97 -5.88 -16.48
C SER A 330 -5.93 -6.14 -17.99
N ARG A 331 -5.06 -7.05 -18.43
CA ARG A 331 -5.12 -7.63 -19.78
C ARG A 331 -6.34 -8.56 -19.89
N GLN A 332 -7.22 -8.27 -20.85
CA GLN A 332 -8.39 -9.07 -21.16
C GLN A 332 -8.11 -9.95 -22.37
N ARG A 333 -8.58 -11.21 -22.33
CA ARG A 333 -8.50 -12.17 -23.43
C ARG A 333 -9.83 -12.90 -23.59
N LEU A 334 -10.47 -12.74 -24.75
CA LEU A 334 -11.73 -13.39 -25.08
C LEU A 334 -11.66 -13.99 -26.48
N ALA A 335 -12.66 -14.81 -26.82
CA ALA A 335 -12.78 -15.37 -28.16
C ALA A 335 -14.23 -15.31 -28.63
N TRP A 336 -14.41 -15.17 -29.94
CA TRP A 336 -15.69 -15.32 -30.62
C TRP A 336 -15.57 -16.35 -31.75
N ASP A 337 -16.53 -17.24 -31.85
CA ASP A 337 -16.57 -18.36 -32.80
C ASP A 337 -17.44 -18.08 -34.03
N GLY A 338 -17.90 -16.84 -34.21
CA GLY A 338 -18.73 -16.47 -35.35
C GLY A 338 -20.20 -16.83 -35.22
N ARG A 339 -20.66 -17.20 -34.03
CA ARG A 339 -22.06 -17.54 -33.78
C ARG A 339 -22.87 -16.36 -33.24
N ASP A 340 -24.14 -16.32 -33.62
CA ASP A 340 -25.15 -15.43 -33.06
C ASP A 340 -25.66 -15.91 -31.69
N THR A 341 -26.54 -15.14 -31.07
CA THR A 341 -27.17 -15.50 -29.78
C THR A 341 -28.03 -16.77 -29.81
N GLN A 342 -28.33 -17.31 -30.99
CA GLN A 342 -29.05 -18.57 -31.19
C GLN A 342 -28.10 -19.73 -31.51
N GLY A 343 -26.79 -19.51 -31.47
CA GLY A 343 -25.78 -20.51 -31.77
C GLY A 343 -25.58 -20.80 -33.26
N ARG A 344 -26.15 -19.98 -34.15
CA ARG A 344 -26.03 -20.15 -35.62
C ARG A 344 -24.87 -19.32 -36.13
N THR A 345 -24.15 -19.85 -37.12
CA THR A 345 -23.09 -19.09 -37.81
C THR A 345 -23.69 -17.85 -38.47
N VAL A 346 -23.07 -16.69 -38.25
CA VAL A 346 -23.50 -15.45 -38.87
C VAL A 346 -23.29 -15.47 -40.38
N ALA A 347 -24.07 -14.69 -41.13
CA ALA A 347 -23.89 -14.58 -42.58
C ALA A 347 -22.54 -13.93 -42.93
N PRO A 348 -21.95 -14.24 -44.10
CA PRO A 348 -20.76 -13.52 -44.57
C PRO A 348 -21.05 -12.02 -44.69
N GLY A 349 -20.10 -11.19 -44.26
CA GLY A 349 -20.28 -9.74 -44.22
C GLY A 349 -19.33 -9.03 -43.26
N VAL A 350 -19.53 -7.71 -43.13
CA VAL A 350 -18.77 -6.87 -42.20
C VAL A 350 -19.60 -6.60 -40.96
N TYR A 351 -18.98 -6.78 -39.80
CA TYR A 351 -19.58 -6.56 -38.48
C TYR A 351 -18.72 -5.57 -37.67
N ILE A 352 -19.34 -4.97 -36.65
CA ILE A 352 -18.69 -4.08 -35.70
C ILE A 352 -18.54 -4.85 -34.39
N LEU A 353 -17.29 -5.09 -33.98
CA LEU A 353 -16.97 -5.47 -32.61
C LEU A 353 -16.95 -4.19 -31.77
N ARG A 354 -17.72 -4.15 -30.68
CA ARG A 354 -17.73 -3.03 -29.74
C ARG A 354 -17.47 -3.53 -28.33
N ILE A 355 -16.52 -2.91 -27.66
CA ILE A 355 -16.21 -3.09 -26.24
C ILE A 355 -16.70 -1.85 -25.52
N SER A 356 -17.47 -2.01 -24.45
CA SER A 356 -17.96 -0.88 -23.64
C SER A 356 -17.86 -1.16 -22.15
N VAL A 357 -17.49 -0.13 -21.40
CA VAL A 357 -17.39 -0.14 -19.93
C VAL A 357 -18.18 1.03 -19.39
N GLU A 358 -19.03 0.75 -18.40
CA GLU A 358 -19.73 1.78 -17.63
C GLU A 358 -18.81 2.36 -16.56
N GLY A 359 -18.38 3.61 -16.74
CA GLY A 359 -17.71 4.39 -15.69
C GLY A 359 -18.71 5.15 -14.83
N ASP A 360 -18.26 5.70 -13.70
CA ASP A 360 -19.10 6.46 -12.76
C ASP A 360 -19.77 7.71 -13.36
N ALA A 361 -19.18 8.29 -14.41
CA ALA A 361 -19.70 9.48 -15.06
C ALA A 361 -20.13 9.26 -16.53
N LEU A 362 -19.43 8.37 -17.25
CA LEU A 362 -19.61 8.18 -18.69
C LEU A 362 -19.31 6.73 -19.09
N THR A 363 -20.14 6.17 -19.96
CA THR A 363 -19.82 4.93 -20.68
C THR A 363 -18.74 5.22 -21.72
N ARG A 364 -17.67 4.43 -21.72
CA ARG A 364 -16.65 4.47 -22.79
C ARG A 364 -16.80 3.25 -23.65
N SER A 365 -16.56 3.43 -24.95
CA SER A 365 -16.53 2.31 -25.87
C SER A 365 -15.44 2.45 -26.91
N GLU A 366 -14.86 1.32 -27.31
CA GLU A 366 -13.96 1.19 -28.44
C GLU A 366 -14.54 0.20 -29.44
N SER A 367 -14.32 0.44 -30.73
CA SER A 367 -14.85 -0.42 -31.80
C SER A 367 -13.77 -0.82 -32.80
N ARG A 368 -13.98 -1.98 -33.43
CA ARG A 368 -13.20 -2.49 -34.57
C ARG A 368 -14.14 -3.11 -35.59
N LEU A 369 -13.75 -3.03 -36.86
CA LEU A 369 -14.43 -3.76 -37.93
C LEU A 369 -13.85 -5.18 -37.99
N ILE A 370 -14.75 -6.15 -38.17
CA ILE A 370 -14.40 -7.55 -38.39
C ILE A 370 -15.14 -8.06 -39.62
N SER A 371 -14.48 -8.87 -40.42
CA SER A 371 -15.09 -9.49 -41.60
C SER A 371 -15.34 -10.97 -41.34
N VAL A 372 -16.48 -11.49 -41.79
CA VAL A 372 -16.78 -12.92 -41.78
C VAL A 372 -16.91 -13.39 -43.23
N ALA A 373 -16.21 -14.46 -43.57
CA ALA A 373 -16.24 -15.08 -44.90
C ALA A 373 -16.09 -16.60 -44.76
N TYR A 374 -16.70 -17.40 -45.63
CA TYR A 374 -16.52 -18.86 -45.65
C TYR A 374 -17.06 -19.46 -46.94
#